data_AF-A0A2N9IWF8-F1
#
_entry.id   AF-A0A2N9IWF8-F1
#
_cell.length_a   1.000
_cell.length_b   1.000
_cell.length_c   1.000
_cell.angle_alpha   90.00
_cell.angle_beta   90.00
_cell.angle_gamma   90.00
#
_symmetry.space_group_name_H-M   'P 1'
#
loop_
_entity.id
_entity.type
_entity.pdbx_description
1 polymer ?
#
loop_
_entity_poly.entity_id
_entity_poly.type
_entity_poly.pdbx_seq_one_letter_code
_entity_poly.pdbx_strand_id
1 'polypeptide(L)'
;MYGSEFDGSAAFSGGGFMPSQATQAPDPSFSTSKNRDIQSLLPLTVKQINEALLTSDDKSNFTIDGVDVQNVTLVGLVCNRTGRVTDVTFLLDDGTGRIECNKW
;
A
#
# COMPACT_ATOMS: atom_id res chain seq x y z
N MET A 1 30.01 -59.59 16.50
CA MET A 1 29.49 -58.30 15.98
C MET A 1 30.68 -57.35 15.89
N TYR A 2 31.14 -57.03 14.69
CA TYR A 2 32.12 -55.95 14.48
C TYR A 2 31.40 -54.88 13.66
N GLY A 3 30.96 -53.82 14.34
CA GLY A 3 30.48 -52.59 13.72
C GLY A 3 31.63 -51.61 13.68
N SER A 4 31.97 -51.12 12.49
CA SER A 4 32.95 -50.08 12.27
C SER A 4 32.51 -48.77 12.94
N GLU A 5 33.25 -48.31 13.93
CA GLU A 5 33.09 -46.98 14.53
C GLU A 5 33.55 -45.93 13.51
N PHE A 6 32.60 -45.13 13.03
CA PHE A 6 32.88 -43.91 12.28
C PHE A 6 33.24 -42.81 13.27
N ASP A 7 34.53 -42.49 13.39
CA ASP A 7 35.02 -41.37 14.17
C ASP A 7 34.67 -40.04 13.46
N GLY A 8 33.60 -39.39 13.92
CA GLY A 8 33.08 -38.14 13.39
C GLY A 8 33.99 -36.92 13.61
N SER A 9 35.15 -37.09 14.26
CA SER A 9 36.10 -35.99 14.53
C SER A 9 36.78 -35.44 13.26
N ALA A 10 36.81 -36.20 12.17
CA ALA A 10 37.47 -35.78 10.93
C ALA A 10 36.64 -34.81 10.05
N ALA A 11 35.35 -34.58 10.36
CA ALA A 11 34.46 -33.79 9.50
C ALA A 11 34.63 -32.26 9.62
N PHE A 12 35.50 -31.77 10.52
CA PHE A 12 35.58 -30.34 10.88
C PHE A 12 36.88 -29.64 10.45
N SER A 13 37.71 -30.25 9.59
CA SER A 13 38.92 -29.60 9.03
C SER A 13 38.62 -28.63 7.86
N GLY A 14 37.58 -27.80 7.99
CA GLY A 14 37.26 -26.75 7.03
C GLY A 14 36.55 -25.60 7.75
N GLY A 15 37.16 -24.42 7.76
CA GLY A 15 36.80 -23.32 8.64
C GLY A 15 35.37 -22.77 8.47
N GLY A 16 34.85 -22.24 9.58
CA GLY A 16 33.73 -21.29 9.61
C GLY A 16 32.51 -21.75 10.41
N PHE A 17 32.27 -21.05 11.52
CA PHE A 17 31.06 -21.02 12.37
C PHE A 17 30.76 -22.25 13.24
N MET A 18 31.16 -22.17 14.52
CA MET A 18 30.51 -22.92 15.60
C MET A 18 29.21 -22.21 16.02
N PRO A 19 28.04 -22.87 15.99
CA PRO A 19 26.86 -22.33 16.65
C PRO A 19 27.03 -22.50 18.17
N SER A 20 27.13 -21.39 18.89
CA SER A 20 27.09 -21.39 20.35
C SER A 20 25.70 -21.79 20.83
N GLN A 21 25.59 -22.97 21.43
CA GLN A 21 24.42 -23.35 22.23
C GLN A 21 24.40 -22.49 23.51
N ALA A 22 23.42 -21.58 23.66
CA ALA A 22 22.73 -21.25 24.91
C ALA A 22 21.88 -19.96 24.80
N THR A 23 20.56 -20.14 24.96
CA THR A 23 19.64 -19.23 25.68
C THR A 23 19.48 -17.79 25.17
N GLN A 24 18.69 -17.58 24.11
CA GLN A 24 17.91 -16.34 23.98
C GLN A 24 16.51 -16.64 23.49
N ALA A 25 15.52 -16.06 24.19
CA ALA A 25 14.11 -16.10 23.88
C ALA A 25 13.86 -15.57 22.44
N PRO A 26 12.78 -16.01 21.75
CA PRO A 26 12.42 -15.43 20.47
C PRO A 26 11.94 -14.00 20.71
N ASP A 27 12.85 -13.04 20.56
CA ASP A 27 12.48 -11.64 20.38
C ASP A 27 11.66 -11.55 19.09
N PRO A 28 10.44 -10.99 19.10
CA PRO A 28 9.68 -10.79 17.88
C PRO A 28 10.28 -9.60 17.13
N SER A 29 11.42 -9.83 16.47
CA SER A 29 12.01 -8.89 15.52
C SER A 29 11.26 -8.89 14.19
N PHE A 30 9.93 -8.90 14.24
CA PHE A 30 9.12 -8.32 13.18
C PHE A 30 8.90 -6.86 13.57
N SER A 31 9.93 -6.05 13.35
CA SER A 31 9.67 -4.69 12.93
C SER A 31 8.85 -4.82 11.64
N THR A 32 7.52 -4.86 11.78
CA THR A 32 6.64 -4.38 10.73
C THR A 32 7.14 -2.97 10.49
N SER A 33 8.01 -2.82 9.49
CA SER A 33 8.31 -1.53 8.91
C SER A 33 6.95 -0.92 8.69
N LYS A 34 6.57 0.02 9.58
CA LYS A 34 5.33 0.78 9.47
C LYS A 34 5.28 1.18 8.02
N ASN A 35 4.30 0.61 7.34
CA ASN A 35 4.02 0.72 5.93
C ASN A 35 4.39 2.15 5.54
N ARG A 36 5.50 2.33 4.79
CA ARG A 36 5.83 3.65 4.24
C ARG A 36 4.59 4.00 3.44
N ASP A 37 3.81 4.96 3.92
CA ASP A 37 2.54 5.41 3.34
C ASP A 37 2.56 5.20 1.83
N ILE A 38 2.03 4.05 1.38
CA ILE A 38 1.96 3.77 -0.05
C ILE A 38 0.83 4.66 -0.51
N GLN A 39 1.19 5.88 -0.95
CA GLN A 39 0.28 6.78 -1.65
C GLN A 39 -0.07 6.11 -2.98
N SER A 40 -1.06 5.23 -2.92
CA SER A 40 -1.54 4.48 -4.07
C SER A 40 -2.40 5.40 -4.93
N LEU A 41 -2.21 5.30 -6.25
CA LEU A 41 -3.04 5.97 -7.22
C LEU A 41 -4.15 5.00 -7.64
N LEU A 42 -5.35 5.20 -7.09
CA LEU A 42 -6.45 4.25 -7.24
C LEU A 42 -7.35 4.60 -8.43
N PRO A 43 -7.57 3.69 -9.40
CA PRO A 43 -8.59 3.90 -10.41
C PRO A 43 -9.98 3.77 -9.77
N LEU A 44 -10.80 4.81 -9.88
CA LEU A 44 -12.14 4.84 -9.30
C LEU A 44 -13.16 5.39 -10.29
N THR A 45 -14.44 5.18 -9.97
CA THR A 45 -15.56 5.84 -10.64
C THR A 45 -16.03 7.05 -9.83
N VAL A 46 -16.68 8.00 -10.49
CA VAL A 46 -17.28 9.18 -9.85
C VAL A 46 -18.34 8.76 -8.82
N LYS A 47 -19.12 7.71 -9.11
CA LYS A 47 -20.11 7.19 -8.15
C LYS A 47 -19.46 6.76 -6.83
N GLN A 48 -18.37 5.98 -6.87
CA GLN A 48 -17.68 5.53 -5.65
C GLN A 48 -17.15 6.72 -4.83
N ILE A 49 -16.63 7.75 -5.51
CA ILE A 49 -16.14 8.97 -4.83
C ILE A 49 -17.31 9.73 -4.18
N ASN A 50 -18.43 9.86 -4.88
CA ASN A 50 -19.61 10.56 -4.35
C ASN A 50 -20.24 9.80 -3.16
N GLU A 51 -20.29 8.47 -3.21
CA GLU A 51 -20.76 7.65 -2.09
C GLU A 51 -19.84 7.81 -0.87
N ALA A 52 -18.52 7.85 -1.07
CA ALA A 52 -17.55 8.09 0.01
C ALA A 52 -17.76 9.47 0.68
N LEU A 53 -17.97 10.52 -0.13
CA LEU A 53 -18.24 11.89 0.34
C LEU A 53 -19.50 11.99 1.21
N LEU A 54 -20.55 11.22 0.88
CA LEU A 54 -21.80 11.21 1.66
C LEU A 54 -21.63 10.50 3.00
N THR A 55 -20.73 9.51 3.08
CA THR A 55 -20.49 8.73 4.30
C THR A 55 -19.45 9.34 5.24
N SER A 56 -18.67 10.33 4.79
CA SER A 56 -17.60 10.94 5.61
C SER A 56 -18.17 12.03 6.54
N ASP A 57 -18.17 11.75 7.85
CA ASP A 57 -18.75 12.59 8.92
C ASP A 57 -17.71 13.56 9.52
N ASP A 58 -17.10 14.45 8.71
CA ASP A 58 -16.17 15.52 9.13
C ASP A 58 -14.71 15.17 9.45
N LYS A 59 -14.26 13.92 9.27
CA LYS A 59 -12.82 13.57 9.36
C LYS A 59 -12.28 13.29 7.97
N SER A 60 -11.21 14.01 7.64
CA SER A 60 -10.43 14.08 6.39
C SER A 60 -9.91 12.76 5.79
N ASN A 61 -10.49 11.62 6.15
CA ASN A 61 -10.08 10.29 5.73
C ASN A 61 -11.18 9.72 4.85
N PHE A 62 -10.98 9.79 3.53
CA PHE A 62 -11.83 9.12 2.57
C PHE A 62 -11.56 7.62 2.61
N THR A 63 -12.59 6.84 2.87
CA THR A 63 -12.53 5.38 2.77
C THR A 63 -13.51 4.90 1.73
N ILE A 64 -13.05 4.00 0.86
CA ILE A 64 -13.89 3.32 -0.13
C ILE A 64 -13.64 1.83 0.04
N ASP A 65 -14.69 1.07 0.32
CA ASP A 65 -14.62 -0.38 0.58
C ASP A 65 -13.59 -0.76 1.66
N GLY A 66 -13.40 0.10 2.67
CA GLY A 66 -12.44 -0.10 3.76
C GLY A 66 -10.98 0.24 3.42
N VAL A 67 -10.73 0.81 2.24
CA VAL A 67 -9.40 1.28 1.82
C VAL A 67 -9.32 2.80 1.95
N ASP A 68 -8.28 3.30 2.61
CA ASP A 68 -7.98 4.74 2.67
C ASP A 68 -7.58 5.26 1.29
N VAL A 69 -8.25 6.32 0.84
CA VAL A 69 -8.08 6.92 -0.49
C VAL A 69 -7.56 8.35 -0.38
N GLN A 70 -6.45 8.63 -1.04
CA GLN A 70 -5.87 9.99 -1.09
C GLN A 70 -5.64 10.48 -2.53
N ASN A 71 -5.20 9.60 -3.42
CA ASN A 71 -4.94 9.92 -4.82
C ASN A 71 -5.72 8.97 -5.72
N VAL A 72 -6.37 9.52 -6.74
CA VAL A 72 -7.26 8.76 -7.63
C VAL A 72 -6.92 9.01 -9.10
N THR A 73 -7.22 8.04 -9.95
CA THR A 73 -7.29 8.22 -11.40
C THR A 73 -8.72 8.07 -11.85
N LEU A 74 -9.18 9.03 -12.65
CA LEU A 74 -10.51 9.06 -13.25
C LEU A 74 -10.36 9.17 -14.77
N VAL A 75 -11.27 8.54 -15.50
CA VAL A 75 -11.39 8.67 -16.95
C VAL A 75 -12.85 8.97 -17.27
N GLY A 76 -13.09 10.04 -18.02
CA GLY A 76 -14.43 10.45 -18.40
C GLY A 76 -14.42 11.47 -19.53
N LEU A 77 -15.62 11.83 -19.99
CA LEU A 77 -15.83 12.86 -20.98
C LEU A 77 -15.88 14.23 -20.31
N VAL A 78 -15.15 15.20 -20.87
CA VAL A 78 -15.23 16.60 -20.40
C VAL A 78 -16.49 17.23 -20.98
N CYS A 79 -17.50 17.47 -20.14
CA CYS A 79 -18.78 18.06 -20.54
C CYS A 79 -18.76 19.59 -20.54
N ASN A 80 -17.91 20.21 -19.72
CA ASN A 80 -17.78 21.66 -19.64
C ASN A 80 -16.33 22.04 -19.25
N ARG A 81 -15.92 23.25 -19.63
CA ARG A 81 -14.61 23.82 -19.32
C ARG A 81 -14.72 25.33 -19.12
N THR A 82 -14.27 25.81 -17.97
CA THR A 82 -14.18 27.23 -17.62
C THR A 82 -12.73 27.57 -17.29
N GLY A 83 -12.12 28.47 -18.06
CA GLY A 83 -10.75 28.96 -17.81
C GLY A 83 -10.75 30.28 -17.04
N ARG A 84 -9.83 30.40 -16.08
CA ARG A 84 -9.47 31.64 -15.37
C ARG A 84 -7.99 31.92 -15.59
N VAL A 85 -7.50 33.05 -15.07
CA VAL A 85 -6.08 33.43 -15.20
C VAL A 85 -5.17 32.42 -14.49
N THR A 86 -5.60 31.87 -13.35
CA THR A 86 -4.80 31.01 -12.47
C THR A 86 -5.16 29.53 -12.53
N ASP A 87 -6.28 29.18 -13.16
CA ASP A 87 -6.80 27.81 -13.14
C ASP A 87 -7.74 27.51 -14.31
N VAL A 88 -8.01 26.23 -14.50
CA VAL A 88 -9.02 25.71 -15.41
C VAL A 88 -9.88 24.72 -14.63
N THR A 89 -11.18 24.99 -14.59
CA THR A 89 -12.18 24.08 -14.02
C THR A 89 -12.86 23.31 -15.15
N PHE A 90 -13.01 22.00 -15.00
CA PHE A 90 -13.71 21.14 -15.95
C PHE A 90 -14.73 20.23 -15.24
N LEU A 91 -15.86 19.99 -15.90
CA LEU A 91 -16.86 19.02 -15.47
C LEU A 91 -16.61 17.71 -16.20
N LEU A 92 -16.29 16.65 -15.46
CA LEU A 92 -16.00 15.31 -15.98
C LEU A 92 -17.20 14.38 -15.73
N ASP A 93 -17.64 13.64 -16.75
CA ASP A 93 -18.69 12.61 -16.68
C ASP A 93 -18.10 11.25 -17.09
N ASP A 94 -18.12 10.26 -16.20
CA ASP A 94 -17.60 8.90 -16.46
C ASP A 94 -18.70 7.87 -16.76
N GLY A 95 -19.95 8.31 -16.91
CA GLY A 95 -21.13 7.46 -17.07
C GLY A 95 -21.72 6.94 -15.76
N THR A 96 -21.02 7.10 -14.64
CA THR A 96 -21.51 6.76 -13.28
C THR A 96 -21.90 8.00 -12.46
N GLY A 97 -21.37 9.16 -12.85
CA GLY A 97 -21.70 10.44 -12.25
C GLY A 97 -20.91 11.58 -12.87
N ARG A 98 -21.09 12.79 -12.33
CA ARG A 98 -20.35 14.00 -12.73
C ARG A 98 -19.57 14.56 -11.57
N ILE A 99 -18.36 15.03 -11.84
CA ILE A 99 -17.48 15.66 -10.84
C ILE A 99 -16.80 16.90 -11.42
N GLU A 100 -16.68 17.95 -10.61
CA GLU A 100 -15.91 19.14 -10.95
C GLU A 100 -14.43 18.91 -10.57
N CYS A 101 -13.53 19.21 -11.50
CA CYS A 101 -12.09 19.12 -11.30
C CYS A 101 -11.45 20.47 -11.60
N ASN A 102 -10.60 20.95 -10.69
CA ASN A 102 -9.84 22.17 -10.87
C ASN A 102 -8.36 21.84 -11.11
N LYS A 103 -7.81 22.38 -12.20
CA LYS A 103 -6.38 22.37 -12.49
C LYS A 103 -5.81 23.78 -12.39
N TRP A 104 -4.91 23.95 -11.43
CA TRP A 104 -4.03 25.11 -11.28
C TRP A 104 -2.83 25.02 -12.23
#